data_AF-A0A0H5BNV5-F1
#
_entry.id   AF-A0A0H5BNV5-F1
#
_cell.length_a   1.000
_cell.length_b   1.000
_cell.length_c   1.000
_cell.angle_alpha   90.00
_cell.angle_beta   90.00
_cell.angle_gamma   90.00
#
_symmetry.space_group_name_H-M   'P 1'
#
loop_
_entity.id
_entity.type
_entity.pdbx_description
1 polymer ?
#
loop_
_entity_poly.entity_id
_entity_poly.type
_entity_poly.pdbx_seq_one_letter_code
_entity_poly.pdbx_strand_id
1 'polypeptide(L)'
;MQPRTLVLAVVGGLSVAGAAVATAAILAVAHAAGVPPAQAGLHVSVVAGGGLLAGAAGWLLLRAKLVLPLEALTRELRLLKDNPQPRALDLAGGHALGTLPADIDGLFGKLQTSREVTAAAIAAATKRAEEQRSRLEAILVDLAEGVVVCNLDHRILLYNQAARRLLHRPAGLGLDRPLFGVLAEEPIRQTLEMLRRSASDASPVLRIHRCVVPTLDADIWLKARLGLVHEPSGEVSGYVLTFTETAEGTAPAASPIERIAPRPEFYDFDLFKPAGTSLADTPLRKMAFVVFDTETTGLDPDGGDELLSIGAVRVVNGRLLTGETFEQLIDPGRTIPPASIKFHGITADMVAGQPAAREALPRFKAFADDAVLVAYNIAFDMAFLTKREAEAGVAFDNPVLDALLLAAHVFPDQPDHSLSAMAHRLGVDVKGRHTALGDAVATARLWVKLLNMMEMRGLATFGQAVEISQRMMKQRQAQTPGVGW
;
A
#
# COMPACT_ATOMS: atom_id res chain seq x y z
N MET A 1 -13.25 43.24 -5.73
CA MET A 1 -12.72 44.16 -6.78
C MET A 1 -11.31 43.70 -7.14
N GLN A 2 -10.98 43.58 -8.43
CA GLN A 2 -9.62 43.18 -8.82
C GLN A 2 -8.62 44.28 -8.37
N PRO A 3 -7.39 43.94 -7.96
CA PRO A 3 -6.38 44.94 -7.56
C PRO A 3 -6.13 45.99 -8.65
N ARG A 4 -6.36 45.61 -9.92
CA ARG A 4 -6.33 46.50 -11.10
C ARG A 4 -7.32 47.66 -10.99
N THR A 5 -8.55 47.42 -10.53
CA THR A 5 -9.58 48.48 -10.44
C THR A 5 -9.33 49.41 -9.26
N LEU A 6 -8.69 48.93 -8.20
CA LEU A 6 -8.38 49.74 -7.02
C LEU A 6 -7.23 50.72 -7.29
N VAL A 7 -6.15 50.27 -7.95
CA VAL A 7 -5.02 51.15 -8.31
C VAL A 7 -5.43 52.17 -9.38
N LEU A 8 -6.26 51.78 -10.36
CA LEU A 8 -6.85 52.71 -11.33
C LEU A 8 -7.72 53.78 -10.65
N ALA A 9 -8.54 53.37 -9.68
CA ALA A 9 -9.40 54.29 -8.94
C ALA A 9 -8.58 55.28 -8.08
N VAL A 10 -7.49 54.83 -7.46
CA VAL A 10 -6.62 55.69 -6.62
C VAL A 10 -5.81 56.66 -7.47
N VAL A 11 -5.15 56.21 -8.54
CA VAL A 11 -4.33 57.08 -9.42
C VAL A 11 -5.23 58.04 -10.21
N GLY A 12 -6.37 57.55 -10.70
CA GLY A 12 -7.38 58.39 -11.34
C GLY A 12 -7.97 59.41 -10.37
N GLY A 13 -8.30 59.00 -9.15
CA GLY A 13 -8.85 59.87 -8.10
C GLY A 13 -7.88 60.98 -7.68
N LEU A 14 -6.60 60.66 -7.46
CA LEU A 14 -5.55 61.63 -7.14
C LEU A 14 -5.33 62.64 -8.28
N SER A 15 -5.38 62.18 -9.54
CA SER A 15 -5.20 63.05 -10.71
C SER A 15 -6.39 64.01 -10.89
N VAL A 16 -7.62 63.53 -10.70
CA VAL A 16 -8.84 64.34 -10.77
C VAL A 16 -8.90 65.35 -9.63
N ALA A 17 -8.57 64.94 -8.40
CA ALA A 17 -8.51 65.83 -7.25
C ALA A 17 -7.45 66.93 -7.44
N GLY A 18 -6.26 66.58 -7.94
CA GLY A 18 -5.20 67.54 -8.25
C GLY A 18 -5.62 68.56 -9.33
N ALA A 19 -6.25 68.09 -10.40
CA ALA A 19 -6.76 68.96 -11.47
C ALA A 19 -7.87 69.90 -10.97
N ALA A 20 -8.75 69.43 -10.07
CA ALA A 20 -9.81 70.24 -9.49
C ALA A 20 -9.26 71.36 -8.58
N VAL A 21 -8.27 71.05 -7.74
CA VAL A 21 -7.59 72.05 -6.88
C VAL A 21 -6.84 73.09 -7.71
N ALA A 22 -6.10 72.65 -8.74
CA ALA A 22 -5.41 73.57 -9.65
C ALA A 22 -6.38 74.49 -10.41
N THR A 23 -7.50 73.94 -10.88
CA THR A 23 -8.58 74.69 -11.55
C THR A 23 -9.20 75.74 -10.62
N ALA A 24 -9.51 75.36 -9.39
CA ALA A 24 -10.07 76.28 -8.38
C ALA A 24 -9.09 77.41 -8.04
N ALA A 25 -7.80 77.12 -7.92
CA ALA A 25 -6.76 78.12 -7.67
C ALA A 25 -6.62 79.12 -8.82
N ILE A 26 -6.65 78.65 -10.07
CA ILE A 26 -6.56 79.51 -11.26
C ILE A 26 -7.78 80.44 -11.37
N LEU A 27 -8.98 79.91 -11.12
CA LEU A 27 -10.21 80.72 -11.12
C LEU A 27 -10.20 81.78 -10.01
N ALA A 28 -9.71 81.45 -8.82
CA ALA A 28 -9.59 82.40 -7.71
C ALA A 28 -8.62 83.55 -8.01
N VAL A 29 -7.46 83.23 -8.60
CA VAL A 29 -6.46 84.24 -9.00
C VAL A 29 -6.97 85.11 -10.14
N ALA A 30 -7.62 84.52 -11.16
CA ALA A 30 -8.18 85.25 -12.28
C ALA A 30 -9.30 86.23 -11.85
N HIS A 31 -10.12 85.82 -10.88
CA HIS A 31 -11.17 86.67 -10.30
C HIS A 31 -10.57 87.85 -9.52
N ALA A 32 -9.54 87.60 -8.70
CA ALA A 32 -8.86 88.64 -7.94
C ALA A 32 -8.12 89.66 -8.81
N ALA A 33 -7.67 89.26 -10.01
CA ALA A 33 -6.98 90.10 -10.97
C ALA A 33 -7.89 90.82 -11.99
N GLY A 34 -9.22 90.62 -11.91
CA GLY A 34 -10.19 91.26 -12.82
C GLY A 34 -10.14 90.78 -14.28
N VAL A 35 -9.61 89.58 -14.53
CA VAL A 35 -9.45 89.02 -15.87
C VAL A 35 -10.83 88.62 -16.44
N PRO A 36 -11.17 88.97 -17.70
CA PRO A 36 -12.45 88.61 -18.28
C PRO A 36 -12.63 87.08 -18.35
N PRO A 37 -13.85 86.56 -18.08
CA PRO A 37 -14.10 85.13 -17.87
C PRO A 37 -13.76 84.27 -19.10
N ALA A 38 -13.83 84.83 -20.30
CA ALA A 38 -13.45 84.14 -21.54
C ALA A 38 -11.95 83.77 -21.59
N GLN A 39 -11.07 84.59 -21.02
CA GLN A 39 -9.62 84.31 -20.98
C GLN A 39 -9.27 83.34 -19.84
N ALA A 40 -9.97 83.44 -18.70
CA ALA A 40 -9.81 82.49 -17.59
C ALA A 40 -10.18 81.04 -17.97
N GLY A 41 -11.23 80.85 -18.79
CA GLY A 41 -11.66 79.54 -19.28
C GLY A 41 -10.62 78.82 -20.14
N LEU A 42 -9.82 79.56 -20.92
CA LEU A 42 -8.74 78.99 -21.73
C LEU A 42 -7.61 78.44 -20.84
N HIS A 43 -7.18 79.19 -19.82
CA HIS A 43 -6.14 78.75 -18.88
C HIS A 43 -6.56 77.50 -18.09
N VAL A 44 -7.82 77.46 -17.63
CA VAL A 44 -8.39 76.28 -16.96
C VAL A 44 -8.38 75.06 -17.88
N SER A 45 -8.80 75.22 -19.14
CA SER A 45 -8.84 74.13 -20.11
C SER A 45 -7.46 73.57 -20.44
N VAL A 46 -6.45 74.44 -20.55
CA VAL A 46 -5.05 74.04 -20.78
C VAL A 46 -4.49 73.27 -19.58
N VAL A 47 -4.74 73.74 -18.36
CA VAL A 47 -4.23 73.06 -17.14
C VAL A 47 -4.97 71.74 -16.88
N ALA A 48 -6.28 71.70 -17.09
CA ALA A 48 -7.05 70.47 -16.99
C ALA A 48 -6.62 69.44 -18.06
N GLY A 49 -6.42 69.87 -19.30
CA GLY A 49 -5.91 69.02 -20.38
C GLY A 49 -4.50 68.50 -20.11
N GLY A 50 -3.60 69.36 -19.62
CA GLY A 50 -2.25 68.98 -19.21
C GLY A 50 -2.23 67.97 -18.06
N GLY A 51 -3.10 68.15 -17.05
CA GLY A 51 -3.24 67.22 -15.94
C GLY A 51 -3.74 65.84 -16.35
N LEU A 52 -4.71 65.77 -17.26
CA LEU A 52 -5.20 64.50 -17.81
C LEU A 52 -4.12 63.76 -18.62
N LEU A 53 -3.36 64.48 -19.44
CA LEU A 53 -2.25 63.91 -20.21
C LEU A 53 -1.13 63.40 -19.30
N ALA A 54 -0.76 64.16 -18.27
CA ALA A 54 0.23 63.74 -17.27
C ALA A 54 -0.23 62.51 -16.49
N GLY A 55 -1.50 62.45 -16.10
CA GLY A 55 -2.10 61.28 -15.45
C GLY A 55 -2.10 60.04 -16.35
N ALA A 56 -2.46 60.20 -17.63
CA ALA A 56 -2.42 59.11 -18.61
C ALA A 56 -0.99 58.59 -18.86
N ALA A 57 -0.01 59.50 -18.98
CA ALA A 57 1.40 59.14 -19.09
C ALA A 57 1.92 58.43 -17.83
N GLY A 58 1.56 58.92 -16.64
CA GLY A 58 1.88 58.28 -15.36
C GLY A 58 1.29 56.88 -15.23
N TRP A 59 0.04 56.67 -15.68
CA TRP A 59 -0.59 55.35 -15.71
C TRP A 59 0.10 54.40 -16.68
N LEU A 60 0.46 54.87 -17.89
CA LEU A 60 1.19 54.06 -18.87
C LEU A 60 2.55 53.62 -18.32
N LEU A 61 3.28 54.53 -17.65
CA LEU A 61 4.53 54.21 -16.98
C LEU A 61 4.34 53.19 -15.85
N LEU A 62 3.34 53.39 -14.97
CA LEU A 62 3.02 52.45 -13.89
C LEU A 62 2.67 51.06 -14.44
N ARG A 63 1.86 51.02 -15.51
CA ARG A 63 1.45 49.77 -16.16
C ARG A 63 2.63 49.04 -16.77
N ALA A 64 3.50 49.76 -17.48
CA ALA A 64 4.68 49.18 -18.13
C ALA A 64 5.76 48.74 -17.13
N LYS A 65 5.98 49.52 -16.07
CA LYS A 65 7.08 49.30 -15.13
C LYS A 65 6.74 48.38 -13.95
N LEU A 66 5.46 48.28 -13.54
CA LEU A 66 5.04 47.50 -12.37
C LEU A 66 3.99 46.43 -12.69
N VAL A 67 2.89 46.79 -13.35
CA VAL A 67 1.74 45.88 -13.48
C VAL A 67 2.03 44.71 -14.41
N LEU A 68 2.57 44.96 -15.62
CA LEU A 68 2.85 43.91 -16.58
C LEU A 68 3.93 42.91 -16.09
N PRO A 69 5.07 43.35 -15.52
CA PRO A 69 6.06 42.43 -14.95
C PRO A 69 5.50 41.57 -13.80
N LEU A 70 4.64 42.13 -12.95
CA LEU A 70 4.04 41.39 -11.84
C LEU A 70 3.05 40.31 -12.31
N GLU A 71 2.29 40.59 -13.38
CA GLU A 71 1.40 39.59 -14.01
C GLU A 71 2.20 38.45 -14.67
N ALA A 72 3.35 38.77 -15.29
CA ALA A 72 4.26 37.77 -15.85
C ALA A 72 4.83 36.86 -14.74
N LEU A 73 5.35 37.46 -13.66
CA LEU A 73 5.88 36.73 -12.50
C LEU A 73 4.83 35.82 -11.86
N THR A 74 3.58 36.28 -11.71
CA THR A 74 2.50 35.47 -11.14
C THR A 74 2.15 34.27 -12.02
N ARG A 75 2.23 34.42 -13.34
CA ARG A 75 1.96 33.35 -14.31
C ARG A 75 3.06 32.29 -14.26
N GLU A 76 4.32 32.72 -14.27
CA GLU A 76 5.50 31.86 -14.11
C GLU A 76 5.42 31.04 -12.82
N LEU A 77 5.14 31.69 -11.68
CA LEU A 77 5.01 31.03 -10.38
C LEU A 77 3.91 29.96 -10.34
N ARG A 78 2.78 30.20 -11.04
CA ARG A 78 1.70 29.20 -11.13
C ARG A 78 2.12 28.00 -12.00
N LEU A 79 2.78 28.25 -13.13
CA LEU A 79 3.24 27.17 -14.01
C LEU A 79 4.30 26.30 -13.31
N LEU A 80 5.21 26.92 -12.55
CA LEU A 80 6.23 26.21 -11.76
C LEU A 80 5.65 25.40 -10.60
N LYS A 81 4.53 25.85 -10.00
CA LYS A 81 3.83 25.10 -8.96
C LYS A 81 3.30 23.76 -9.50
N ASP A 82 2.78 23.75 -10.72
CA ASP A 82 2.12 22.59 -11.31
C ASP A 82 3.10 21.69 -12.09
N ASN A 83 4.21 22.26 -12.61
CA ASN A 83 5.25 21.50 -13.31
C ASN A 83 6.66 22.07 -13.01
N PRO A 84 7.44 21.46 -12.09
CA PRO A 84 8.72 21.99 -11.61
C PRO A 84 9.86 21.62 -12.59
N GLN A 85 9.78 22.12 -13.82
CA GLN A 85 10.88 22.04 -14.78
C GLN A 85 11.80 23.26 -14.61
N PRO A 86 13.13 23.10 -14.78
CA PRO A 86 14.08 24.19 -14.62
C PRO A 86 13.89 25.22 -15.72
N ARG A 87 13.38 26.40 -15.35
CA ARG A 87 13.27 27.55 -16.23
C ARG A 87 13.67 28.80 -15.46
N ALA A 88 14.59 29.58 -16.01
CA ALA A 88 14.94 30.88 -15.44
C ALA A 88 13.78 31.86 -15.69
N LEU A 89 13.45 32.68 -14.69
CA LEU A 89 12.46 33.74 -14.81
C LEU A 89 13.01 34.84 -15.75
N ASP A 90 12.70 34.74 -17.04
CA ASP A 90 13.10 35.76 -18.02
C ASP A 90 12.09 36.92 -18.04
N LEU A 91 12.31 37.91 -17.17
CA LEU A 91 11.55 39.15 -17.17
C LEU A 91 12.31 40.22 -17.97
N ALA A 92 11.61 40.84 -18.93
CA ALA A 92 12.16 41.92 -19.75
C ALA A 92 12.77 43.05 -18.87
N GLY A 93 13.99 43.47 -19.22
CA GLY A 93 14.75 44.46 -18.46
C GLY A 93 14.05 45.82 -18.31
N GLY A 94 14.25 46.47 -17.16
CA GLY A 94 13.76 47.82 -16.88
C GLY A 94 12.44 47.91 -16.10
N HIS A 95 12.01 46.85 -15.42
CA HIS A 95 10.89 46.85 -14.47
C HIS A 95 11.25 47.51 -13.13
N ALA A 96 10.26 47.97 -12.37
CA ALA A 96 10.45 48.56 -11.03
C ALA A 96 10.26 47.57 -9.87
N LEU A 97 10.38 46.26 -10.14
CA LEU A 97 10.25 45.19 -9.13
C LEU A 97 11.49 44.96 -8.25
N GLY A 98 12.57 45.73 -8.44
CA GLY A 98 13.79 45.59 -7.65
C GLY A 98 14.45 44.20 -7.80
N THR A 99 14.88 43.60 -6.69
CA THR A 99 15.56 42.30 -6.62
C THR A 99 14.63 41.10 -6.55
N LEU A 100 13.31 41.33 -6.45
CA LEU A 100 12.33 40.28 -6.18
C LEU A 100 12.40 39.09 -7.15
N PRO A 101 12.59 39.26 -8.47
CA PRO A 101 12.74 38.13 -9.38
C PRO A 101 13.98 37.26 -9.07
N ALA A 102 15.11 37.92 -8.78
CA ALA A 102 16.37 37.23 -8.46
C ALA A 102 16.30 36.48 -7.12
N ASP A 103 15.62 37.05 -6.12
CA ASP A 103 15.42 36.40 -4.82
C ASP A 103 14.53 35.16 -4.93
N ILE A 104 13.50 35.23 -5.79
CA ILE A 104 12.61 34.10 -6.09
C ILE A 104 13.38 33.00 -6.83
N ASP A 105 14.14 33.33 -7.88
CA ASP A 105 15.01 32.37 -8.57
C ASP A 105 16.00 31.69 -7.61
N GLY A 106 16.61 32.46 -6.70
CA GLY A 106 17.52 31.94 -5.69
C GLY A 106 16.87 30.96 -4.70
N LEU A 107 15.64 31.21 -4.28
CA LEU A 107 14.88 30.31 -3.41
C LEU A 107 14.51 29.01 -4.13
N PHE A 108 14.10 29.10 -5.41
CA PHE A 108 13.80 27.91 -6.21
C PHE A 108 15.05 27.05 -6.43
N GLY A 109 16.19 27.67 -6.76
CA GLY A 109 17.46 26.96 -6.90
C GLY A 109 17.81 26.17 -5.63
N LYS A 110 17.72 26.81 -4.45
CA LYS A 110 17.97 26.15 -3.16
C LYS A 110 17.01 24.99 -2.88
N LEU A 111 15.71 25.16 -3.16
CA LEU A 111 14.71 24.11 -2.95
C LEU A 111 14.96 22.90 -3.86
N GLN A 112 15.34 23.15 -5.12
CA GLN A 112 15.65 22.09 -6.08
C GLN A 112 16.89 21.30 -5.65
N THR A 113 17.99 21.98 -5.31
CA THR A 113 19.21 21.32 -4.81
C THR A 113 18.92 20.46 -3.58
N SER A 114 18.11 20.96 -2.63
CA SER A 114 17.71 20.19 -1.44
C SER A 114 16.95 18.91 -1.78
N ARG A 115 16.04 18.97 -2.76
CA ARG A 115 15.27 17.81 -3.23
C ARG A 115 16.18 16.78 -3.92
N GLU A 116 17.09 17.22 -4.78
CA GLU A 116 18.05 16.36 -5.47
C GLU A 116 18.98 15.65 -4.46
N VAL A 117 19.49 16.38 -3.47
CA VAL A 117 20.31 15.81 -2.38
C VAL A 117 19.52 14.78 -1.58
N THR A 118 18.26 15.05 -1.24
CA THR A 118 17.41 14.11 -0.50
C THR A 118 17.11 12.85 -1.30
N ALA A 119 16.78 13.00 -2.59
CA ALA A 119 16.52 11.87 -3.48
C ALA A 119 17.77 10.98 -3.65
N ALA A 120 18.95 11.61 -3.81
CA ALA A 120 20.22 10.90 -3.89
C ALA A 120 20.58 10.16 -2.59
N ALA A 121 20.33 10.77 -1.43
CA ALA A 121 20.57 10.15 -0.13
C ALA A 121 19.68 8.93 0.10
N ILE A 122 18.39 9.01 -0.28
CA ILE A 122 17.45 7.88 -0.22
C ILE A 122 17.94 6.75 -1.12
N ALA A 123 18.25 7.04 -2.40
CA ALA A 123 18.72 6.03 -3.34
C ALA A 123 20.01 5.33 -2.87
N ALA A 124 20.95 6.08 -2.30
CA ALA A 124 22.19 5.53 -1.77
C ALA A 124 21.96 4.65 -0.52
N ALA A 125 21.02 5.03 0.36
CA ALA A 125 20.66 4.25 1.54
C ALA A 125 19.97 2.93 1.16
N THR A 126 19.06 2.97 0.17
CA THR A 126 18.38 1.77 -0.35
C THR A 126 19.38 0.80 -0.96
N LYS A 127 20.32 1.30 -1.78
CA LYS A 127 21.36 0.48 -2.41
C LYS A 127 22.27 -0.22 -1.38
N ARG A 128 22.71 0.49 -0.32
CA ARG A 128 23.52 -0.11 0.75
C ARG A 128 22.78 -1.19 1.53
N ALA A 129 21.48 -0.99 1.79
CA ALA A 129 20.65 -1.98 2.46
C ALA A 129 20.50 -3.26 1.62
N GLU A 130 20.34 -3.13 0.30
CA GLU A 130 20.31 -4.27 -0.63
C GLU A 130 21.65 -5.00 -0.70
N GLU A 131 22.78 -4.28 -0.75
CA GLU A 131 24.12 -4.89 -0.76
C GLU A 131 24.43 -5.66 0.54
N GLN A 132 24.06 -5.11 1.71
CA GLN A 132 24.22 -5.82 2.99
C GLN A 132 23.33 -7.06 3.07
N ARG A 133 22.10 -6.97 2.55
CA ARG A 133 21.16 -8.08 2.49
C ARG A 133 21.70 -9.21 1.61
N SER A 134 22.16 -8.92 0.40
CA SER A 134 22.75 -9.93 -0.49
C SER A 134 24.01 -10.59 0.09
N ARG A 135 24.79 -9.85 0.89
CA ARG A 135 25.99 -10.41 1.57
C ARG A 135 25.62 -11.37 2.70
N LEU A 136 24.56 -11.10 3.44
CA LEU A 136 24.03 -11.99 4.47
C LEU A 136 23.36 -13.23 3.85
N GLU A 137 22.59 -13.03 2.77
CA GLU A 137 21.98 -14.11 1.98
C GLU A 137 23.05 -15.07 1.42
N ALA A 138 24.19 -14.56 0.94
CA ALA A 138 25.28 -15.39 0.42
C ALA A 138 25.97 -16.27 1.50
N ILE A 139 25.98 -15.83 2.77
CA ILE A 139 26.58 -16.59 3.88
C ILE A 139 25.61 -17.67 4.41
N LEU A 140 24.30 -17.44 4.31
CA LEU A 140 23.25 -18.36 4.78
C LEU A 140 22.96 -19.52 3.82
N VAL A 141 23.43 -19.44 2.58
CA VAL A 141 23.27 -20.44 1.51
C VAL A 141 24.03 -21.76 1.77
N ASP A 142 24.97 -21.81 2.71
CA ASP A 142 25.84 -22.98 2.92
C ASP A 142 25.34 -24.00 3.97
N LEU A 143 24.15 -23.79 4.56
CA LEU A 143 23.63 -24.71 5.60
C LEU A 143 22.78 -25.82 4.98
N ALA A 144 23.40 -26.98 4.76
CA ALA A 144 22.73 -28.26 4.46
C ALA A 144 21.83 -28.77 5.62
N GLU A 145 21.83 -28.07 6.76
CA GLU A 145 21.03 -28.40 7.95
C GLU A 145 19.65 -27.72 7.89
N GLY A 146 18.60 -28.46 8.25
CA GLY A 146 17.27 -27.90 8.47
C GLY A 146 17.27 -27.01 9.70
N VAL A 147 16.92 -25.73 9.55
CA VAL A 147 16.88 -24.76 10.66
C VAL A 147 15.42 -24.40 10.92
N VAL A 148 15.01 -24.46 12.19
CA VAL A 148 13.70 -24.00 12.69
C VAL A 148 13.93 -23.19 13.95
N VAL A 149 13.33 -21.99 14.05
CA VAL A 149 13.36 -21.15 15.25
C VAL A 149 11.97 -21.16 15.86
N CYS A 150 11.87 -21.27 17.18
CA CYS A 150 10.60 -21.29 17.90
C CYS A 150 10.59 -20.33 19.09
N ASN A 151 9.41 -19.84 19.46
CA ASN A 151 9.19 -19.14 20.72
C ASN A 151 9.11 -20.12 21.90
N LEU A 152 8.94 -19.62 23.12
CA LEU A 152 8.83 -20.45 24.33
C LEU A 152 7.54 -21.30 24.36
N ASP A 153 6.52 -20.93 23.60
CA ASP A 153 5.28 -21.69 23.41
C ASP A 153 5.38 -22.74 22.29
N HIS A 154 6.60 -23.00 21.81
CA HIS A 154 6.91 -23.99 20.77
C HIS A 154 6.27 -23.69 19.40
N ARG A 155 5.89 -22.44 19.14
CA ARG A 155 5.41 -22.01 17.81
C ARG A 155 6.58 -21.65 16.92
N ILE A 156 6.50 -22.06 15.66
CA ILE A 156 7.55 -21.87 14.65
C ILE A 156 7.59 -20.40 14.23
N LEU A 157 8.69 -19.72 14.52
CA LEU A 157 8.97 -18.34 14.13
C LEU A 157 9.74 -18.24 12.81
N LEU A 158 10.56 -19.24 12.51
CA LEU A 158 11.36 -19.28 11.28
C LEU A 158 11.60 -20.74 10.89
N TYR A 159 11.68 -21.00 9.59
CA TYR A 159 12.25 -22.25 9.09
C TYR A 159 12.89 -22.04 7.71
N ASN A 160 13.91 -22.83 7.37
CA ASN A 160 14.56 -22.78 6.06
C ASN A 160 14.04 -23.88 5.11
N GLN A 161 14.46 -23.83 3.84
CA GLN A 161 14.06 -24.83 2.84
C GLN A 161 14.58 -26.24 3.16
N ALA A 162 15.73 -26.36 3.83
CA ALA A 162 16.24 -27.66 4.28
C ALA A 162 15.31 -28.30 5.33
N ALA A 163 14.77 -27.50 6.27
CA ALA A 163 13.79 -27.96 7.25
C ALA A 163 12.50 -28.44 6.57
N ARG A 164 12.00 -27.70 5.58
CA ARG A 164 10.81 -28.09 4.81
C ARG A 164 11.02 -29.36 3.99
N ARG A 165 12.22 -29.56 3.42
CA ARG A 165 12.57 -30.78 2.69
C ARG A 165 12.64 -31.99 3.62
N LEU A 166 13.38 -31.89 4.73
CA LEU A 166 13.62 -32.99 5.66
C LEU A 166 12.34 -33.46 6.38
N LEU A 167 11.37 -32.56 6.60
CA LEU A 167 10.15 -32.85 7.36
C LEU A 167 8.96 -33.33 6.50
N HIS A 168 9.15 -33.54 5.19
CA HIS A 168 8.32 -34.31 4.24
C HIS A 168 6.77 -34.23 4.32
N ARG A 169 6.17 -33.22 4.98
CA ARG A 169 4.72 -32.96 4.96
C ARG A 169 4.38 -31.58 4.39
N PRO A 170 3.56 -31.47 3.33
CA PRO A 170 3.06 -30.19 2.81
C PRO A 170 2.20 -29.41 3.81
N ALA A 171 1.66 -30.08 4.84
CA ALA A 171 0.66 -29.52 5.75
C ALA A 171 1.15 -29.29 7.19
N GLY A 172 2.41 -29.56 7.52
CA GLY A 172 2.91 -29.52 8.91
C GLY A 172 3.69 -28.25 9.25
N LEU A 173 4.69 -27.91 8.44
CA LEU A 173 5.63 -26.83 8.75
C LEU A 173 5.08 -25.48 8.25
N GLY A 174 4.85 -24.55 9.17
CA GLY A 174 4.36 -23.21 8.85
C GLY A 174 4.68 -22.24 9.99
N LEU A 175 4.76 -20.95 9.66
CA LEU A 175 4.98 -19.91 10.67
C LEU A 175 3.76 -19.84 11.61
N ASP A 176 4.04 -19.56 12.87
CA ASP A 176 3.10 -19.55 14.00
C ASP A 176 2.40 -20.89 14.29
N ARG A 177 2.78 -21.97 13.60
CA ARG A 177 2.28 -23.32 13.87
C ARG A 177 3.04 -23.97 15.04
N PRO A 178 2.40 -24.83 15.83
CA PRO A 178 3.10 -25.59 16.86
C PRO A 178 4.11 -26.54 16.23
N LEU A 179 5.36 -26.51 16.73
CA LEU A 179 6.45 -27.40 16.31
C LEU A 179 6.07 -28.88 16.50
N PHE A 180 5.29 -29.16 17.53
CA PHE A 180 4.82 -30.51 17.86
C PHE A 180 3.69 -31.01 16.97
N GLY A 181 3.31 -30.25 15.93
CA GLY A 181 2.53 -30.76 14.80
C GLY A 181 3.40 -31.47 13.75
N VAL A 182 4.73 -31.42 13.87
CA VAL A 182 5.68 -32.04 12.93
C VAL A 182 6.73 -32.94 13.61
N LEU A 183 7.16 -32.59 14.82
CA LEU A 183 8.20 -33.29 15.57
C LEU A 183 7.67 -33.83 16.91
N ALA A 184 8.24 -34.94 17.39
CA ALA A 184 7.92 -35.47 18.71
C ALA A 184 8.29 -34.48 19.83
N GLU A 185 7.36 -34.28 20.76
CA GLU A 185 7.47 -33.27 21.82
C GLU A 185 8.52 -33.60 22.89
N GLU A 186 8.53 -34.85 23.35
CA GLU A 186 9.25 -35.28 24.55
C GLU A 186 10.77 -35.05 24.49
N PRO A 187 11.49 -35.38 23.38
CA PRO A 187 12.93 -35.14 23.29
C PRO A 187 13.30 -33.65 23.27
N ILE A 188 12.44 -32.80 22.69
CA ILE A 188 12.67 -31.36 22.59
C ILE A 188 12.47 -30.71 23.96
N ARG A 189 11.38 -31.06 24.65
CA ARG A 189 11.06 -30.54 25.99
C ARG A 189 12.14 -30.91 27.01
N GLN A 190 12.62 -32.15 26.99
CA GLN A 190 13.71 -32.61 27.87
C GLN A 190 15.01 -31.85 27.60
N THR A 191 15.36 -31.64 26.32
CA THR A 191 16.58 -30.91 25.94
C THR A 191 16.51 -29.43 26.35
N LEU A 192 15.34 -28.80 26.19
CA LEU A 192 15.08 -27.43 26.64
C LEU A 192 15.18 -27.28 28.15
N GLU A 193 14.64 -28.23 28.92
CA GLU A 193 14.77 -28.22 30.38
C GLU A 193 16.22 -28.36 30.83
N MET A 194 17.00 -29.24 30.20
CA MET A 194 18.43 -29.38 30.49
C MET A 194 19.21 -28.10 30.19
N LEU A 195 18.90 -27.44 29.07
CA LEU A 195 19.49 -26.16 28.69
C LEU A 195 19.13 -25.04 29.65
N ARG A 196 17.85 -24.95 30.07
CA ARG A 196 17.38 -23.96 31.06
C ARG A 196 18.02 -24.16 32.43
N ARG A 197 18.13 -25.41 32.90
CA ARG A 197 18.81 -25.74 34.18
C ARG A 197 20.31 -25.43 34.12
N SER A 198 20.92 -25.62 32.96
CA SER A 198 22.35 -25.33 32.75
C SER A 198 22.62 -23.83 32.58
N ALA A 199 21.67 -23.06 32.04
CA ALA A 199 21.78 -21.62 31.82
C ALA A 199 21.84 -20.78 33.11
N SER A 200 21.47 -21.34 34.28
CA SER A 200 21.61 -20.64 35.57
C SER A 200 23.04 -20.60 36.11
N ASP A 201 24.00 -21.25 35.43
CA ASP A 201 25.40 -21.33 35.84
C ASP A 201 26.28 -20.48 34.90
N ALA A 202 27.02 -19.53 35.46
CA ALA A 202 27.49 -18.30 34.81
C ALA A 202 28.62 -18.48 33.76
N SER A 203 28.31 -18.99 32.56
CA SER A 203 29.23 -18.90 31.41
C SER A 203 28.53 -18.71 30.05
N PRO A 204 28.94 -17.70 29.24
CA PRO A 204 28.24 -17.20 28.05
C PRO A 204 28.70 -17.87 26.74
N VAL A 205 28.96 -19.18 26.75
CA VAL A 205 29.25 -19.91 25.51
C VAL A 205 27.94 -20.47 24.97
N LEU A 206 27.68 -20.28 23.66
CA LEU A 206 26.52 -20.80 22.93
C LEU A 206 26.27 -22.29 23.29
N ARG A 207 25.35 -22.55 24.22
CA ARG A 207 25.08 -23.92 24.69
C ARG A 207 24.17 -24.60 23.68
N ILE A 208 24.77 -25.46 22.85
CA ILE A 208 24.06 -26.28 21.88
C ILE A 208 24.00 -27.70 22.45
N HIS A 209 22.81 -28.18 22.79
CA HIS A 209 22.61 -29.59 23.16
C HIS A 209 22.15 -30.38 21.94
N ARG A 210 22.72 -31.58 21.78
CA ARG A 210 22.34 -32.51 20.72
C ARG A 210 21.24 -33.44 21.24
N CYS A 211 20.20 -33.62 20.46
CA CYS A 211 19.15 -34.60 20.71
C CYS A 211 18.80 -35.33 19.41
N VAL A 212 18.21 -36.51 19.53
CA VAL A 212 17.61 -37.20 18.38
C VAL A 212 16.11 -37.03 18.52
N VAL A 213 15.48 -36.51 17.47
CA VAL A 213 14.05 -36.22 17.46
C VAL A 213 13.42 -37.03 16.32
N PRO A 214 12.49 -37.95 16.61
CA PRO A 214 11.70 -38.60 15.58
C PRO A 214 10.66 -37.62 15.03
N THR A 215 10.33 -37.76 13.74
CA THR A 215 9.11 -37.18 13.18
C THR A 215 7.88 -37.82 13.84
N LEU A 216 6.73 -37.13 13.85
CA LEU A 216 5.50 -37.67 14.48
C LEU A 216 5.02 -39.00 13.91
N ASP A 217 5.34 -39.27 12.65
CA ASP A 217 5.01 -40.52 11.98
C ASP A 217 6.00 -41.65 12.30
N ALA A 218 7.07 -41.35 13.06
CA ALA A 218 8.18 -42.23 13.42
C ALA A 218 9.02 -42.78 12.24
N ASP A 219 8.78 -42.29 11.02
CA ASP A 219 9.46 -42.75 9.80
C ASP A 219 10.90 -42.25 9.66
N ILE A 220 11.21 -41.08 10.23
CA ILE A 220 12.53 -40.42 10.08
C ILE A 220 13.04 -39.99 11.44
N TRP A 221 14.30 -40.34 11.72
CA TRP A 221 15.03 -39.85 12.88
C TRP A 221 15.93 -38.68 12.47
N LEU A 222 15.85 -37.59 13.21
CA LEU A 222 16.62 -36.38 12.94
C LEU A 222 17.63 -36.16 14.05
N LYS A 223 18.89 -36.00 13.66
CA LYS A 223 19.94 -35.53 14.58
C LYS A 223 19.79 -34.03 14.71
N ALA A 224 19.23 -33.59 15.83
CA ALA A 224 18.97 -32.21 16.11
C ALA A 224 19.98 -31.60 17.09
N ARG A 225 20.15 -30.30 16.99
CA ARG A 225 20.96 -29.43 17.83
C ARG A 225 20.06 -28.28 18.24
N LEU A 226 19.88 -28.12 19.55
CA LEU A 226 19.01 -27.10 20.11
C LEU A 226 19.86 -26.09 20.88
N GLY A 227 19.64 -24.80 20.62
CA GLY A 227 20.30 -23.68 21.31
C GLY A 227 19.29 -22.62 21.71
N LEU A 228 19.51 -21.96 22.85
CA LEU A 228 18.64 -20.90 23.35
C LEU A 228 18.94 -19.55 22.68
N VAL A 229 17.90 -18.82 22.31
CA VAL A 229 17.98 -17.44 21.84
C VAL A 229 17.75 -16.52 23.02
N HIS A 230 18.66 -15.58 23.23
CA HIS A 230 18.58 -14.59 24.29
C HIS A 230 18.31 -13.21 23.68
N GLU A 231 17.51 -12.43 24.38
CA GLU A 231 17.35 -11.01 24.11
C GLU A 231 18.59 -10.21 24.56
N PRO A 232 18.77 -8.97 24.07
CA PRO A 232 19.80 -8.05 24.57
C PRO A 232 19.68 -7.78 26.08
N SER A 233 18.50 -7.98 26.65
CA SER A 233 18.19 -7.91 28.10
C SER A 233 18.76 -9.08 28.90
N GLY A 234 19.18 -10.17 28.24
CA GLY A 234 19.66 -11.40 28.87
C GLY A 234 18.56 -12.44 29.12
N GLU A 235 17.28 -12.12 28.88
CA GLU A 235 16.18 -13.08 29.00
C GLU A 235 16.11 -14.02 27.80
N VAL A 236 15.65 -15.26 28.04
CA VAL A 236 15.50 -16.26 26.97
C VAL A 236 14.19 -16.00 26.23
N SER A 237 14.26 -15.66 24.95
CA SER A 237 13.07 -15.37 24.13
C SER A 237 12.60 -16.56 23.29
N GLY A 238 13.45 -17.56 23.10
CA GLY A 238 13.11 -18.74 22.30
C GLY A 238 14.27 -19.72 22.14
N TYR A 239 14.17 -20.57 21.14
CA TYR A 239 15.21 -21.54 20.81
C TYR A 239 15.31 -21.80 19.31
N VAL A 240 16.52 -22.15 18.87
CA VAL A 240 16.82 -22.59 17.52
C VAL A 240 17.03 -24.10 17.54
N LEU A 241 16.34 -24.80 16.64
CA LEU A 241 16.52 -26.20 16.33
C LEU A 241 17.20 -26.31 14.96
N THR A 242 18.36 -26.94 14.91
CA THR A 242 19.06 -27.27 13.66
C THR A 242 19.15 -28.78 13.54
N PHE A 243 18.80 -29.37 12.40
CA PHE A 243 18.70 -30.82 12.27
C PHE A 243 19.10 -31.36 10.89
N THR A 244 19.61 -32.59 10.90
CA THR A 244 19.98 -33.36 9.71
C THR A 244 19.42 -34.77 9.81
N GLU A 245 19.13 -35.39 8.68
CA GLU A 245 18.74 -36.81 8.60
C GLU A 245 19.88 -37.72 9.09
N THR A 246 19.55 -38.78 9.83
CA THR A 246 20.52 -39.80 10.25
C THR A 246 20.61 -40.92 9.21
N ALA A 247 21.83 -41.20 8.73
CA ALA A 247 22.09 -42.25 7.76
C ALA A 247 22.20 -43.63 8.44
N GLU A 248 21.08 -44.27 8.74
CA GLU A 248 21.02 -45.72 8.97
C GLU A 248 19.83 -46.29 8.17
N GLY A 249 20.12 -46.91 7.01
CA GLY A 249 19.09 -47.63 6.24
C GLY A 249 19.20 -47.79 4.71
N THR A 250 20.39 -47.71 4.08
CA THR A 250 20.72 -48.15 2.68
C THR A 250 20.30 -47.27 1.48
N ALA A 251 21.27 -47.04 0.57
CA ALA A 251 21.16 -46.40 -0.76
C ALA A 251 21.57 -47.46 -1.84
N PRO A 252 21.40 -47.28 -3.19
CA PRO A 252 21.47 -46.00 -3.92
C PRO A 252 20.62 -45.81 -5.20
N ALA A 253 20.56 -44.53 -5.62
CA ALA A 253 20.69 -43.99 -6.98
C ALA A 253 19.55 -43.07 -7.42
N ALA A 254 19.84 -41.77 -7.57
CA ALA A 254 19.13 -40.90 -8.50
C ALA A 254 20.03 -39.77 -9.01
N SER A 255 19.95 -39.62 -10.33
CA SER A 255 20.58 -38.69 -11.28
C SER A 255 20.33 -37.18 -11.00
N PRO A 256 20.94 -36.25 -11.77
CA PRO A 256 21.34 -34.94 -11.29
C PRO A 256 20.16 -33.97 -11.15
N ILE A 257 20.17 -33.24 -10.03
CA ILE A 257 19.19 -32.19 -9.72
C ILE A 257 19.40 -30.99 -10.65
N GLU A 258 18.36 -30.68 -11.40
CA GLU A 258 18.19 -29.48 -12.21
C GLU A 258 18.15 -28.23 -11.30
N ARG A 259 18.98 -27.23 -11.62
CA ARG A 259 19.13 -25.99 -10.85
C ARG A 259 17.87 -25.12 -10.97
N ILE A 260 17.06 -25.08 -9.92
CA ILE A 260 16.05 -24.03 -9.72
C ILE A 260 16.67 -22.91 -8.87
N ALA A 261 16.58 -21.67 -9.36
CA ALA A 261 17.12 -20.47 -8.69
C ALA A 261 16.48 -20.21 -7.31
N PRO A 262 17.23 -19.65 -6.32
CA PRO A 262 16.71 -19.44 -4.97
C PRO A 262 15.73 -18.26 -4.89
N ARG A 263 14.66 -18.42 -4.09
CA ARG A 263 13.71 -17.36 -3.68
C ARG A 263 14.04 -16.89 -2.25
N PRO A 264 13.82 -15.61 -1.90
CA PRO A 264 14.36 -14.99 -0.70
C PRO A 264 13.65 -15.38 0.61
N GLU A 265 14.43 -15.38 1.69
CA GLU A 265 14.08 -15.64 3.08
C GLU A 265 13.35 -14.45 3.74
N PHE A 266 12.41 -14.72 4.65
CA PHE A 266 11.61 -13.71 5.37
C PHE A 266 12.04 -13.64 6.85
N TYR A 267 12.22 -12.43 7.39
CA TYR A 267 12.52 -12.15 8.79
C TYR A 267 11.35 -11.39 9.43
N ASP A 268 10.91 -11.81 10.63
CA ASP A 268 9.98 -11.09 11.49
C ASP A 268 10.48 -11.15 12.95
N PHE A 269 10.78 -9.99 13.53
CA PHE A 269 11.31 -9.84 14.89
C PHE A 269 10.27 -9.29 15.88
N ASP A 270 9.01 -9.09 15.46
CA ASP A 270 7.96 -8.49 16.29
C ASP A 270 6.97 -9.52 16.88
N LEU A 271 7.20 -10.80 16.63
CA LEU A 271 6.39 -11.94 17.14
C LEU A 271 6.63 -12.26 18.64
N PHE A 272 7.42 -11.47 19.36
CA PHE A 272 7.77 -11.71 20.78
C PHE A 272 6.78 -11.10 21.79
N LYS A 273 5.52 -10.81 21.44
CA LYS A 273 4.56 -10.20 22.39
C LYS A 273 3.30 -11.04 22.61
N PRO A 274 2.86 -11.20 23.88
CA PRO A 274 1.80 -12.15 24.24
C PRO A 274 0.41 -11.72 23.72
N ALA A 275 -0.40 -12.74 23.41
CA ALA A 275 -1.78 -12.63 22.96
C ALA A 275 -2.71 -12.22 24.12
N GLY A 276 -3.42 -11.09 23.96
CA GLY A 276 -4.36 -10.58 24.96
C GLY A 276 -5.33 -9.50 24.47
N THR A 277 -5.48 -9.30 23.16
CA THR A 277 -6.41 -8.29 22.59
C THR A 277 -7.57 -8.98 21.88
N SER A 278 -8.79 -8.47 22.11
CA SER A 278 -9.98 -8.80 21.32
C SER A 278 -9.69 -8.60 19.83
N LEU A 279 -10.25 -9.45 18.95
CA LEU A 279 -10.06 -9.35 17.50
C LEU A 279 -10.40 -7.95 16.98
N ALA A 280 -11.43 -7.31 17.53
CA ALA A 280 -11.85 -5.95 17.16
C ALA A 280 -10.78 -4.87 17.42
N ASP A 281 -10.00 -5.02 18.49
CA ASP A 281 -8.95 -4.08 18.88
C ASP A 281 -7.61 -4.36 18.20
N THR A 282 -7.53 -5.48 17.47
CA THR A 282 -6.31 -5.87 16.78
C THR A 282 -6.01 -4.90 15.64
N PRO A 283 -4.79 -4.33 15.58
CA PRO A 283 -4.41 -3.45 14.49
C PRO A 283 -4.51 -4.16 13.13
N LEU A 284 -5.11 -3.52 12.13
CA LEU A 284 -5.32 -4.07 10.78
C LEU A 284 -4.03 -4.57 10.15
N ARG A 285 -2.90 -3.87 10.37
CA ARG A 285 -1.60 -4.33 9.87
C ARG A 285 -1.21 -5.69 10.44
N LYS A 286 -1.55 -5.99 11.69
CA LYS A 286 -1.16 -7.22 12.39
C LYS A 286 -2.06 -8.42 12.08
N MET A 287 -3.15 -8.20 11.34
CA MET A 287 -4.07 -9.25 10.96
C MET A 287 -3.45 -10.12 9.85
N ALA A 288 -3.78 -11.42 9.88
CA ALA A 288 -3.60 -12.31 8.74
C ALA A 288 -4.84 -12.23 7.85
N PHE A 289 -4.63 -11.96 6.57
CA PHE A 289 -5.68 -11.95 5.55
C PHE A 289 -5.42 -13.03 4.52
N VAL A 290 -6.48 -13.66 4.07
CA VAL A 290 -6.50 -14.42 2.82
C VAL A 290 -7.32 -13.63 1.83
N VAL A 291 -6.62 -13.09 0.84
CA VAL A 291 -7.23 -12.33 -0.24
C VAL A 291 -7.53 -13.29 -1.37
N PHE A 292 -8.78 -13.40 -1.79
CA PHE A 292 -9.20 -14.38 -2.78
C PHE A 292 -10.16 -13.78 -3.80
N ASP A 293 -10.37 -14.53 -4.87
CA ASP A 293 -11.26 -14.22 -5.98
C ASP A 293 -11.77 -15.54 -6.58
N THR A 294 -12.98 -15.49 -7.14
CA THR A 294 -13.64 -16.65 -7.75
C THR A 294 -14.05 -16.40 -9.19
N GLU A 295 -13.94 -17.44 -10.02
CA GLU A 295 -14.51 -17.44 -11.37
C GLU A 295 -15.68 -18.43 -11.39
N THR A 296 -16.75 -18.08 -12.10
CA THR A 296 -18.03 -18.79 -12.02
C THR A 296 -18.67 -18.94 -13.41
N THR A 297 -19.63 -19.86 -13.53
CA THR A 297 -20.37 -20.06 -14.79
C THR A 297 -21.29 -18.88 -15.13
N GLY A 298 -21.64 -18.06 -14.15
CA GLY A 298 -22.53 -16.91 -14.26
C GLY A 298 -22.65 -16.19 -12.91
N LEU A 299 -23.65 -15.32 -12.77
CA LEU A 299 -23.74 -14.40 -11.63
C LEU A 299 -24.77 -14.82 -10.57
N ASP A 300 -25.57 -15.86 -10.82
CA ASP A 300 -26.71 -16.22 -9.98
C ASP A 300 -26.51 -17.60 -9.34
N PRO A 301 -25.93 -17.67 -8.13
CA PRO A 301 -25.74 -18.94 -7.44
C PRO A 301 -27.09 -19.62 -7.15
N ASP A 302 -28.14 -18.90 -6.79
CA ASP A 302 -29.47 -19.50 -6.52
C ASP A 302 -30.15 -19.99 -7.81
N GLY A 303 -29.92 -19.31 -8.92
CA GLY A 303 -30.33 -19.69 -10.28
C GLY A 303 -29.58 -20.87 -10.88
N GLY A 304 -28.63 -21.46 -10.14
CA GLY A 304 -27.90 -22.66 -10.53
C GLY A 304 -26.52 -22.41 -11.12
N ASP A 305 -25.99 -21.19 -11.08
CA ASP A 305 -24.59 -20.94 -11.41
C ASP A 305 -23.63 -21.60 -10.41
N GLU A 306 -22.47 -22.02 -10.95
CA GLU A 306 -21.49 -22.83 -10.26
C GLU A 306 -20.09 -22.24 -10.30
N LEU A 307 -19.30 -22.64 -9.32
CA LEU A 307 -17.91 -22.23 -9.15
C LEU A 307 -16.99 -22.97 -10.14
N LEU A 308 -16.09 -22.23 -10.79
CA LEU A 308 -15.13 -22.75 -11.78
C LEU A 308 -13.69 -22.66 -11.29
N SER A 309 -13.35 -21.64 -10.49
CA SER A 309 -12.02 -21.51 -9.95
C SER A 309 -12.00 -20.69 -8.68
N ILE A 310 -11.04 -20.99 -7.79
CA ILE A 310 -10.66 -20.14 -6.66
C ILE A 310 -9.18 -19.83 -6.78
N GLY A 311 -8.83 -18.56 -6.69
CA GLY A 311 -7.47 -18.07 -6.53
C GLY A 311 -7.35 -17.31 -5.24
N ALA A 312 -6.29 -17.54 -4.47
CA ALA A 312 -6.08 -16.85 -3.21
C ALA A 312 -4.61 -16.64 -2.89
N VAL A 313 -4.32 -15.58 -2.15
CA VAL A 313 -2.99 -15.22 -1.67
C VAL A 313 -3.04 -14.72 -0.24
N ARG A 314 -1.96 -14.93 0.51
CA ARG A 314 -1.89 -14.48 1.90
C ARG A 314 -1.29 -13.09 2.03
N VAL A 315 -1.86 -12.28 2.91
CA VAL A 315 -1.29 -11.00 3.36
C VAL A 315 -1.11 -11.07 4.88
N VAL A 316 0.11 -10.87 5.36
CA VAL A 316 0.44 -10.87 6.80
C VAL A 316 1.31 -9.66 7.11
N ASN A 317 1.07 -8.99 8.24
CA ASN A 317 1.86 -7.81 8.65
C ASN A 317 1.89 -6.71 7.58
N GLY A 318 0.76 -6.55 6.86
CA GLY A 318 0.61 -5.62 5.74
C GLY A 318 1.51 -5.95 4.54
N ARG A 319 1.98 -7.19 4.38
CA ARG A 319 2.83 -7.64 3.27
C ARG A 319 2.18 -8.80 2.54
N LEU A 320 2.16 -8.72 1.21
CA LEU A 320 1.72 -9.81 0.33
C LEU A 320 2.76 -10.92 0.28
N LEU A 321 2.35 -12.15 0.55
CA LEU A 321 3.16 -13.36 0.49
C LEU A 321 2.88 -14.11 -0.81
N THR A 322 3.57 -13.76 -1.89
CA THR A 322 3.35 -14.37 -3.22
C THR A 322 3.78 -15.84 -3.32
N GLY A 323 4.40 -16.40 -2.29
CA GLY A 323 4.71 -17.84 -2.20
C GLY A 323 3.62 -18.66 -1.50
N GLU A 324 2.68 -17.99 -0.82
CA GLU A 324 1.54 -18.60 -0.14
C GLU A 324 0.30 -18.36 -1.01
N THR A 325 0.15 -19.20 -2.02
CA THR A 325 -0.91 -19.09 -3.03
C THR A 325 -1.74 -20.37 -3.06
N PHE A 326 -3.05 -20.20 -3.21
CA PHE A 326 -3.99 -21.25 -3.53
C PHE A 326 -4.55 -20.99 -4.93
N GLU A 327 -4.54 -22.00 -5.79
CA GLU A 327 -5.15 -21.92 -7.11
C GLU A 327 -5.74 -23.29 -7.42
N GLN A 328 -7.05 -23.33 -7.69
CA GLN A 328 -7.78 -24.56 -7.96
C GLN A 328 -8.82 -24.29 -9.05
N LEU A 329 -8.75 -25.05 -10.14
CA LEU A 329 -9.86 -25.21 -11.08
C LEU A 329 -10.85 -26.22 -10.51
N ILE A 330 -12.14 -26.04 -10.78
CA ILE A 330 -13.22 -26.82 -10.20
C ILE A 330 -14.12 -27.30 -11.33
N ASP A 331 -14.46 -28.59 -11.31
CA ASP A 331 -15.48 -29.13 -12.20
C ASP A 331 -16.87 -28.65 -11.72
N PRO A 332 -17.57 -27.82 -12.50
CA PRO A 332 -18.86 -27.28 -12.11
C PRO A 332 -20.00 -28.32 -12.23
N GLY A 333 -19.75 -29.50 -12.80
CA GLY A 333 -20.78 -30.53 -13.04
C GLY A 333 -21.86 -30.10 -14.03
N ARG A 334 -21.62 -29.03 -14.81
CA ARG A 334 -22.55 -28.47 -15.80
C ARG A 334 -21.83 -27.85 -16.99
N THR A 335 -22.58 -27.58 -18.04
CA THR A 335 -22.08 -26.84 -19.21
C THR A 335 -21.74 -25.39 -18.83
N ILE A 336 -20.54 -24.95 -19.20
CA ILE A 336 -20.08 -23.57 -19.02
C ILE A 336 -20.65 -22.68 -20.13
N PRO A 337 -21.43 -21.63 -19.81
CA PRO A 337 -21.99 -20.73 -20.82
C PRO A 337 -20.89 -20.00 -21.63
N PRO A 338 -21.00 -19.91 -22.98
CA PRO A 338 -20.01 -19.18 -23.78
C PRO A 338 -19.85 -17.70 -23.41
N ALA A 339 -20.84 -17.10 -22.74
CA ALA A 339 -20.78 -15.72 -22.29
C ALA A 339 -19.77 -15.54 -21.15
N SER A 340 -19.70 -16.46 -20.17
CA SER A 340 -18.76 -16.38 -19.05
C SER A 340 -17.32 -16.68 -19.49
N ILE A 341 -17.12 -17.65 -20.40
CA ILE A 341 -15.80 -17.97 -20.99
C ILE A 341 -15.12 -16.74 -21.59
N LYS A 342 -15.87 -15.80 -22.19
CA LYS A 342 -15.30 -14.57 -22.77
C LYS A 342 -14.61 -13.67 -21.75
N PHE A 343 -14.95 -13.80 -20.47
CA PHE A 343 -14.35 -13.04 -19.40
C PHE A 343 -13.14 -13.78 -18.83
N HIS A 344 -13.34 -15.00 -18.31
CA HIS A 344 -12.31 -15.71 -17.53
C HIS A 344 -11.48 -16.73 -18.33
N GLY A 345 -11.89 -17.05 -19.57
CA GLY A 345 -11.14 -17.95 -20.46
C GLY A 345 -11.15 -19.44 -20.10
N ILE A 346 -11.79 -19.84 -18.99
CA ILE A 346 -11.89 -21.24 -18.53
C ILE A 346 -12.85 -22.01 -19.44
N THR A 347 -12.33 -23.07 -20.08
CA THR A 347 -13.10 -23.93 -20.98
C THR A 347 -13.50 -25.25 -20.32
N ALA A 348 -14.44 -25.97 -20.93
CA ALA A 348 -14.86 -27.30 -20.45
C ALA A 348 -13.67 -28.28 -20.38
N ASP A 349 -12.73 -28.21 -21.32
CA ASP A 349 -11.55 -29.08 -21.36
C ASP A 349 -10.60 -28.81 -20.18
N MET A 350 -10.53 -27.57 -19.68
CA MET A 350 -9.67 -27.21 -18.55
C MET A 350 -10.19 -27.74 -17.21
N VAL A 351 -11.53 -27.81 -17.07
CA VAL A 351 -12.18 -28.29 -15.83
C VAL A 351 -12.45 -29.79 -15.86
N ALA A 352 -12.33 -30.45 -17.01
CA ALA A 352 -12.50 -31.89 -17.13
C ALA A 352 -11.51 -32.64 -16.23
N GLY A 353 -12.04 -33.43 -15.29
CA GLY A 353 -11.23 -34.20 -14.34
C GLY A 353 -10.67 -33.39 -13.16
N GLN A 354 -11.02 -32.11 -13.04
CA GLN A 354 -10.75 -31.32 -11.85
C GLN A 354 -11.66 -31.74 -10.69
N PRO A 355 -11.27 -31.50 -9.43
CA PRO A 355 -12.14 -31.80 -8.30
C PRO A 355 -13.44 -30.98 -8.35
N ALA A 356 -14.54 -31.59 -7.90
CA ALA A 356 -15.79 -30.88 -7.67
C ALA A 356 -15.68 -29.95 -6.44
N ALA A 357 -16.62 -29.01 -6.30
CA ALA A 357 -16.65 -28.06 -5.19
C ALA A 357 -16.56 -28.74 -3.80
N ARG A 358 -17.23 -29.87 -3.62
CA ARG A 358 -17.19 -30.67 -2.37
C ARG A 358 -15.79 -31.10 -1.92
N GLU A 359 -14.83 -31.21 -2.86
CA GLU A 359 -13.43 -31.59 -2.59
C GLU A 359 -12.50 -30.38 -2.57
N ALA A 360 -12.81 -29.35 -3.37
CA ALA A 360 -12.01 -28.13 -3.46
C ALA A 360 -12.19 -27.20 -2.25
N LEU A 361 -13.43 -27.05 -1.76
CA LEU A 361 -13.75 -26.13 -0.66
C LEU A 361 -13.09 -26.51 0.68
N PRO A 362 -12.98 -27.79 1.08
CA PRO A 362 -12.21 -28.18 2.26
C PRO A 362 -10.73 -27.79 2.17
N ARG A 363 -10.14 -27.88 0.97
CA ARG A 363 -8.74 -27.45 0.75
C ARG A 363 -8.63 -25.94 0.85
N PHE A 364 -9.58 -25.20 0.30
CA PHE A 364 -9.60 -23.74 0.42
C PHE A 364 -9.84 -23.29 1.87
N LYS A 365 -10.76 -23.91 2.62
CA LYS A 365 -10.97 -23.62 4.05
C LYS A 365 -9.71 -23.93 4.87
N ALA A 366 -9.01 -25.03 4.59
CA ALA A 366 -7.72 -25.33 5.23
C ALA A 366 -6.62 -24.30 4.88
N PHE A 367 -6.67 -23.73 3.67
CA PHE A 367 -5.80 -22.62 3.30
C PHE A 367 -6.22 -21.31 4.00
N ALA A 368 -7.51 -21.00 4.09
CA ALA A 368 -8.03 -19.81 4.77
C ALA A 368 -7.72 -19.82 6.28
N ASP A 369 -7.90 -20.99 6.91
CA ASP A 369 -7.70 -21.23 8.34
C ASP A 369 -8.53 -20.24 9.18
N ASP A 370 -7.92 -19.56 10.15
CA ASP A 370 -8.52 -18.49 10.97
C ASP A 370 -8.29 -17.08 10.40
N ALA A 371 -7.76 -16.95 9.18
CA ALA A 371 -7.49 -15.65 8.58
C ALA A 371 -8.78 -14.88 8.25
N VAL A 372 -8.67 -13.56 8.20
CA VAL A 372 -9.76 -12.72 7.68
C VAL A 372 -9.81 -12.88 6.17
N LEU A 373 -10.98 -13.24 5.65
CA LEU A 373 -11.22 -13.34 4.22
C LEU A 373 -11.43 -11.96 3.62
N VAL A 374 -10.77 -11.68 2.51
CA VAL A 374 -10.87 -10.42 1.78
C VAL A 374 -11.06 -10.72 0.31
N ALA A 375 -12.04 -10.09 -0.32
CA ALA A 375 -12.22 -10.12 -1.76
C ALA A 375 -12.75 -8.77 -2.22
N TYR A 376 -12.70 -8.54 -3.53
CA TYR A 376 -13.20 -7.33 -4.13
C TYR A 376 -14.66 -7.54 -4.51
N ASN A 377 -15.60 -7.03 -3.69
CA ASN A 377 -17.02 -7.42 -3.75
C ASN A 377 -17.31 -8.80 -3.14
N ILE A 378 -16.71 -9.08 -1.98
CA ILE A 378 -16.70 -10.41 -1.32
C ILE A 378 -18.07 -11.08 -1.11
N ALA A 379 -19.16 -10.32 -1.07
CA ALA A 379 -20.50 -10.89 -0.96
C ALA A 379 -20.80 -11.87 -2.11
N PHE A 380 -20.35 -11.55 -3.32
CA PHE A 380 -20.49 -12.39 -4.50
C PHE A 380 -19.76 -13.72 -4.32
N ASP A 381 -18.45 -13.67 -4.01
CA ASP A 381 -17.64 -14.86 -3.84
C ASP A 381 -18.18 -15.76 -2.71
N MET A 382 -18.55 -15.15 -1.58
CA MET A 382 -19.08 -15.87 -0.43
C MET A 382 -20.40 -16.56 -0.74
N ALA A 383 -21.27 -15.98 -1.57
CA ALA A 383 -22.53 -16.64 -1.94
C ALA A 383 -22.29 -17.99 -2.64
N PHE A 384 -21.28 -18.08 -3.52
CA PHE A 384 -20.90 -19.33 -4.16
C PHE A 384 -20.26 -20.34 -3.19
N LEU A 385 -19.45 -19.87 -2.23
CA LEU A 385 -18.88 -20.73 -1.20
C LEU A 385 -19.96 -21.30 -0.26
N THR A 386 -20.82 -20.43 0.28
CA THR A 386 -21.86 -20.78 1.26
C THR A 386 -22.90 -21.73 0.67
N LYS A 387 -23.27 -21.59 -0.61
CA LYS A 387 -24.17 -22.53 -1.30
C LYS A 387 -23.68 -23.98 -1.26
N ARG A 388 -22.37 -24.19 -1.19
CA ARG A 388 -21.72 -25.51 -1.27
C ARG A 388 -21.16 -26.01 0.08
N GLU A 389 -21.28 -25.23 1.16
CA GLU A 389 -20.80 -25.59 2.49
C GLU A 389 -21.34 -26.93 2.99
N ALA A 390 -22.65 -27.12 2.92
CA ALA A 390 -23.32 -28.33 3.41
C ALA A 390 -22.86 -29.60 2.67
N GLU A 391 -22.67 -29.49 1.35
CA GLU A 391 -22.18 -30.59 0.52
C GLU A 391 -20.68 -30.86 0.74
N ALA A 392 -19.91 -29.81 0.94
CA ALA A 392 -18.46 -29.88 1.18
C ALA A 392 -18.10 -30.27 2.62
N GLY A 393 -19.05 -30.23 3.56
CA GLY A 393 -18.81 -30.53 4.97
C GLY A 393 -17.92 -29.49 5.66
N VAL A 394 -18.00 -28.22 5.24
CA VAL A 394 -17.25 -27.09 5.81
C VAL A 394 -18.16 -25.93 6.15
N ALA A 395 -17.69 -25.04 7.01
CA ALA A 395 -18.31 -23.75 7.28
C ALA A 395 -17.25 -22.65 7.14
N PHE A 396 -17.55 -21.58 6.40
CA PHE A 396 -16.72 -20.38 6.29
C PHE A 396 -17.16 -19.37 7.34
N ASP A 397 -16.83 -19.67 8.59
CA ASP A 397 -17.04 -18.82 9.77
C ASP A 397 -15.98 -17.71 9.95
N ASN A 398 -15.09 -17.58 8.96
CA ASN A 398 -14.07 -16.55 8.91
C ASN A 398 -14.69 -15.15 8.95
N PRO A 399 -14.08 -14.19 9.66
CA PRO A 399 -14.42 -12.79 9.49
C PRO A 399 -14.12 -12.34 8.06
N VAL A 400 -15.00 -11.52 7.48
CA VAL A 400 -14.88 -11.04 6.10
C VAL A 400 -14.71 -9.52 6.04
N LEU A 401 -13.94 -9.03 5.08
CA LEU A 401 -13.87 -7.61 4.72
C LEU A 401 -13.98 -7.44 3.21
N ASP A 402 -14.74 -6.43 2.80
CA ASP A 402 -14.90 -6.09 1.39
C ASP A 402 -13.92 -4.96 1.00
N ALA A 403 -12.96 -5.30 0.13
CA ALA A 403 -11.99 -4.34 -0.37
C ALA A 403 -12.65 -3.22 -1.20
N LEU A 404 -13.78 -3.48 -1.86
CA LEU A 404 -14.53 -2.48 -2.63
C LEU A 404 -15.16 -1.43 -1.72
N LEU A 405 -15.83 -1.85 -0.64
CA LEU A 405 -16.47 -0.93 0.29
C LEU A 405 -15.44 -0.05 1.01
N LEU A 406 -14.31 -0.64 1.40
CA LEU A 406 -13.22 0.09 2.03
C LEU A 406 -12.51 1.02 1.04
N ALA A 407 -12.31 0.60 -0.21
CA ALA A 407 -11.81 1.48 -1.27
C ALA A 407 -12.74 2.69 -1.50
N ALA A 408 -14.05 2.46 -1.57
CA ALA A 408 -15.04 3.51 -1.74
C ALA A 408 -15.05 4.50 -0.55
N HIS A 409 -14.84 4.01 0.67
CA HIS A 409 -14.68 4.87 1.84
C HIS A 409 -13.37 5.69 1.80
N VAL A 410 -12.27 5.09 1.37
CA VAL A 410 -10.98 5.79 1.21
C VAL A 410 -11.04 6.81 0.05
N PHE A 411 -11.85 6.57 -0.97
CA PHE A 411 -11.92 7.41 -2.16
C PHE A 411 -13.35 7.87 -2.48
N PRO A 412 -14.00 8.67 -1.60
CA PRO A 412 -15.42 9.00 -1.74
C PRO A 412 -15.74 9.84 -3.00
N ASP A 413 -14.80 10.67 -3.46
CA ASP A 413 -14.99 11.54 -4.62
C ASP A 413 -14.70 10.87 -5.97
N GLN A 414 -14.37 9.57 -5.98
CA GLN A 414 -14.12 8.84 -7.21
C GLN A 414 -15.43 8.28 -7.78
N PRO A 415 -15.72 8.49 -9.07
CA PRO A 415 -16.96 8.02 -9.68
C PRO A 415 -16.95 6.52 -10.00
N ASP A 416 -15.76 5.94 -10.21
CA ASP A 416 -15.58 4.53 -10.52
C ASP A 416 -14.69 3.88 -9.44
N HIS A 417 -15.24 2.88 -8.76
CA HIS A 417 -14.55 2.03 -7.81
C HIS A 417 -14.44 0.59 -8.32
N SER A 418 -14.31 0.39 -9.63
CA SER A 418 -13.96 -0.93 -10.16
C SER A 418 -12.53 -1.31 -9.76
N LEU A 419 -12.25 -2.62 -9.68
CA LEU A 419 -10.91 -3.13 -9.37
C LEU A 419 -9.88 -2.56 -10.34
N SER A 420 -10.21 -2.51 -11.64
CA SER A 420 -9.37 -1.92 -12.68
C SER A 420 -9.08 -0.44 -12.43
N ALA A 421 -10.11 0.36 -12.13
CA ALA A 421 -9.94 1.80 -11.87
C ALA A 421 -9.08 2.05 -10.62
N MET A 422 -9.32 1.29 -9.55
CA MET A 422 -8.57 1.42 -8.31
C MET A 422 -7.14 0.90 -8.43
N ALA A 423 -6.92 -0.21 -9.14
CA ALA A 423 -5.58 -0.73 -9.42
C ALA A 423 -4.75 0.29 -10.22
N HIS A 424 -5.33 0.86 -11.28
CA HIS A 424 -4.70 1.92 -12.06
C HIS A 424 -4.37 3.15 -11.20
N ARG A 425 -5.34 3.64 -10.41
CA ARG A 425 -5.17 4.80 -9.52
C ARG A 425 -4.04 4.60 -8.50
N LEU A 426 -3.91 3.39 -7.97
CA LEU A 426 -2.94 3.06 -6.94
C LEU A 426 -1.58 2.62 -7.51
N GLY A 427 -1.42 2.59 -8.83
CA GLY A 427 -0.22 2.10 -9.50
C GLY A 427 0.06 0.63 -9.17
N VAL A 428 -0.99 -0.19 -9.12
CA VAL A 428 -0.89 -1.65 -8.97
C VAL A 428 -0.78 -2.27 -10.35
N ASP A 429 0.31 -2.99 -10.58
CA ASP A 429 0.49 -3.79 -11.80
C ASP A 429 -0.46 -5.00 -11.76
N VAL A 430 -1.32 -5.10 -12.76
CA VAL A 430 -2.32 -6.18 -12.88
C VAL A 430 -1.81 -7.17 -13.91
N LYS A 431 -1.28 -8.30 -13.44
CA LYS A 431 -0.85 -9.42 -14.29
C LYS A 431 -1.84 -10.56 -14.17
N GLY A 432 -2.17 -11.20 -15.30
CA GLY A 432 -3.10 -12.34 -15.32
C GLY A 432 -4.54 -11.94 -14.99
N ARG A 433 -4.98 -10.76 -15.44
CA ARG A 433 -6.36 -10.29 -15.26
C ARG A 433 -7.36 -11.33 -15.78
N HIS A 434 -8.48 -11.49 -15.07
CA HIS A 434 -9.53 -12.47 -15.38
C HIS A 434 -9.08 -13.93 -15.23
N THR A 435 -8.10 -14.14 -14.35
CA THR A 435 -7.86 -15.42 -13.72
C THR A 435 -8.07 -15.21 -12.23
N ALA A 436 -8.66 -16.18 -11.55
CA ALA A 436 -8.92 -16.09 -10.12
C ALA A 436 -7.64 -15.73 -9.33
N LEU A 437 -6.50 -16.36 -9.64
CA LEU A 437 -5.24 -16.05 -8.95
C LEU A 437 -4.71 -14.64 -9.30
N GLY A 438 -4.78 -14.24 -10.57
CA GLY A 438 -4.32 -12.91 -10.99
C GLY A 438 -5.14 -11.78 -10.36
N ASP A 439 -6.45 -11.96 -10.27
CA ASP A 439 -7.37 -11.00 -9.66
C ASP A 439 -7.22 -10.98 -8.13
N ALA A 440 -7.01 -12.13 -7.47
CA ALA A 440 -6.65 -12.20 -6.06
C ALA A 440 -5.33 -11.47 -5.75
N VAL A 441 -4.29 -11.65 -6.58
CA VAL A 441 -3.00 -10.95 -6.45
C VAL A 441 -3.17 -9.43 -6.64
N ALA A 442 -3.93 -9.01 -7.64
CA ALA A 442 -4.21 -7.60 -7.89
C ALA A 442 -4.95 -6.97 -6.70
N THR A 443 -6.00 -7.66 -6.21
CA THR A 443 -6.75 -7.27 -5.02
C THR A 443 -5.86 -7.21 -3.79
N ALA A 444 -4.92 -8.14 -3.61
CA ALA A 444 -4.04 -8.14 -2.45
C ALA A 444 -3.01 -7.00 -2.47
N ARG A 445 -2.48 -6.67 -3.65
CA ARG A 445 -1.60 -5.50 -3.81
C ARG A 445 -2.34 -4.20 -3.53
N LEU A 446 -3.58 -4.10 -4.01
CA LEU A 446 -4.48 -2.99 -3.70
C LEU A 446 -4.80 -2.95 -2.20
N TRP A 447 -5.09 -4.09 -1.59
CA TRP A 447 -5.40 -4.25 -0.16
C TRP A 447 -4.27 -3.73 0.72
N VAL A 448 -3.02 -4.12 0.45
CA VAL A 448 -1.84 -3.62 1.17
C VAL A 448 -1.73 -2.10 1.11
N LYS A 449 -2.02 -1.49 -0.04
CA LYS A 449 -2.03 -0.03 -0.18
C LYS A 449 -3.20 0.60 0.58
N LEU A 450 -4.39 0.00 0.55
CA LEU A 450 -5.54 0.45 1.32
C LEU A 450 -5.27 0.38 2.83
N LEU A 451 -4.65 -0.68 3.35
CA LEU A 451 -4.26 -0.80 4.75
C LEU A 451 -3.43 0.40 5.21
N ASN A 452 -2.40 0.77 4.42
CA ASN A 452 -1.57 1.94 4.70
C ASN A 452 -2.39 3.24 4.71
N MET A 453 -3.32 3.40 3.78
CA MET A 453 -4.14 4.62 3.66
C MET A 453 -5.20 4.74 4.76
N MET A 454 -5.82 3.63 5.14
CA MET A 454 -6.77 3.55 6.26
C MET A 454 -6.08 3.94 7.56
N GLU A 455 -4.89 3.40 7.82
CA GLU A 455 -4.09 3.73 9.00
C GLU A 455 -3.72 5.22 9.05
N MET A 456 -3.29 5.81 7.93
CA MET A 456 -3.02 7.26 7.84
C MET A 456 -4.26 8.13 8.12
N ARG A 457 -5.47 7.57 8.00
CA ARG A 457 -6.74 8.24 8.29
C ARG A 457 -7.29 7.91 9.68
N GLY A 458 -6.52 7.24 10.52
CA GLY A 458 -6.92 6.85 11.88
C GLY A 458 -7.81 5.60 11.94
N LEU A 459 -7.94 4.86 10.83
CA LEU A 459 -8.63 3.58 10.77
C LEU A 459 -7.60 2.47 10.92
N ALA A 460 -7.26 2.16 12.17
CA ALA A 460 -6.13 1.32 12.51
C ALA A 460 -6.53 -0.07 12.98
N THR A 461 -7.77 -0.30 13.43
CA THR A 461 -8.20 -1.58 14.02
C THR A 461 -9.19 -2.35 13.15
N PHE A 462 -9.25 -3.66 13.33
CA PHE A 462 -10.16 -4.54 12.61
C PHE A 462 -11.64 -4.16 12.83
N GLY A 463 -12.02 -3.85 14.07
CA GLY A 463 -13.41 -3.45 14.40
C GLY A 463 -13.86 -2.20 13.63
N GLN A 464 -12.98 -1.21 13.48
CA GLN A 464 -13.26 0.00 12.69
C GLN A 464 -13.49 -0.32 11.21
N ALA A 465 -12.70 -1.23 10.62
CA ALA A 465 -12.88 -1.64 9.23
C ALA A 465 -14.21 -2.38 9.00
N VAL A 466 -14.63 -3.21 9.96
CA VAL A 466 -15.94 -3.88 9.91
C VAL A 466 -17.08 -2.87 9.97
N GLU A 467 -17.03 -1.92 10.90
CA GLU A 467 -18.07 -0.88 11.04
C GLU A 467 -18.22 -0.05 9.76
N ILE A 468 -17.10 0.32 9.14
CA ILE A 468 -17.10 1.06 7.87
C ILE A 468 -17.71 0.23 6.76
N SER A 469 -17.30 -1.03 6.62
CA SER A 469 -17.86 -1.94 5.61
C SER A 469 -19.39 -2.04 5.75
N GLN A 470 -19.90 -2.23 6.98
CA GLN A 470 -21.34 -2.28 7.24
C GLN A 470 -22.07 -0.97 6.91
N ARG A 471 -21.47 0.18 7.25
CA ARG A 471 -22.04 1.49 6.92
C ARG A 471 -22.10 1.73 5.41
N MET A 472 -21.02 1.41 4.69
CA MET A 472 -20.95 1.56 3.23
C MET A 472 -21.94 0.63 2.52
N MET A 473 -22.10 -0.60 3.01
CA MET A 473 -23.09 -1.55 2.49
C MET A 473 -24.51 -0.98 2.59
N LYS A 474 -24.91 -0.47 3.77
CA LYS A 474 -26.23 0.16 3.98
C LYS A 474 -26.47 1.36 3.06
N GLN A 475 -25.45 2.19 2.86
CA GLN A 475 -25.54 3.33 1.95
C GLN A 475 -25.76 2.90 0.50
N ARG A 476 -25.05 1.87 0.02
CA ARG A 476 -25.23 1.35 -1.34
C ARG A 476 -26.59 0.69 -1.54
N GLN A 477 -27.08 -0.08 -0.56
CA GLN A 477 -28.44 -0.64 -0.60
C GLN A 477 -29.52 0.45 -0.71
N ALA A 478 -29.33 1.59 -0.02
CA ALA A 478 -30.26 2.71 -0.10
C ALA A 478 -30.20 3.45 -1.46
N GLN A 479 -29.07 3.41 -2.17
CA GLN A 479 -28.88 4.05 -3.47
C GLN A 479 -29.30 3.16 -4.65
N THR A 480 -29.41 1.84 -4.44
CA THR A 480 -29.83 0.87 -5.46
C THR A 480 -30.98 -0.01 -4.94
N PRO A 481 -32.18 0.55 -4.71
CA PRO A 481 -33.33 -0.25 -4.28
C PRO A 481 -33.76 -1.19 -5.41
N GLY A 482 -33.49 -2.49 -5.26
CA GLY A 482 -34.02 -3.53 -6.17
C GLY A 482 -33.02 -4.53 -6.74
N VAL A 483 -31.72 -4.45 -6.41
CA VAL A 483 -30.76 -5.53 -6.72
C VAL A 483 -30.47 -6.25 -5.40
N GLY A 484 -31.10 -7.41 -5.21
CA GLY A 484 -30.73 -8.34 -4.15
C GLY A 484 -29.28 -8.77 -4.36
N TRP A 485 -28.51 -8.77 -3.27
CA TRP A 485 -27.15 -9.30 -3.23
C TRP A 485 -27.16 -10.82 -3.33
#